data_AF-X1VEJ2-F1
#
_entry.id   AF-X1VEJ2-F1
#
_cell.length_a   1.000
_cell.length_b   1.000
_cell.length_c   1.000
_cell.angle_alpha   90.00
_cell.angle_beta   90.00
_cell.angle_gamma   90.00
#
_symmetry.space_group_name_H-M   'P 1'
#
loop_
_entity.id
_entity.type
_entity.pdbx_description
1 polymer ?
#
loop_
_entity_poly.entity_id
_entity_poly.type
_entity_poly.pdbx_seq_one_letter_code
_entity_poly.pdbx_strand_id
1 'polypeptide(L)'
;MADSLSGSVSERKRHSFLTDFVIRLVKEKPLGMIGGVITLVLLLTAIFANFLAPYGMNETWVGGFLEPPSTSFWFGTDNVGRDILSRIIFGARVSVIVGLAAASLGTILS
;
A
#
# COMPACT_ATOMS: atom_id res chain seq x y z
N MET A 1 -1.31 62.01 15.72
CA MET A 1 -1.48 61.85 14.27
C MET A 1 -0.23 61.14 13.76
N ALA A 2 -0.11 59.82 13.77
CA ALA A 2 -1.11 58.79 13.51
C ALA A 2 -0.90 57.55 14.40
N ASP A 3 -1.98 57.16 15.09
CA ASP A 3 -2.30 55.76 15.37
C ASP A 3 -2.88 55.18 14.07
N SER A 4 -2.09 54.35 13.39
CA SER A 4 -2.49 53.44 12.31
C SER A 4 -1.17 52.82 11.84
N LEU A 5 -0.85 51.55 12.10
CA LEU A 5 -1.53 50.42 11.52
C LEU A 5 -1.47 49.23 12.47
N SER A 6 -2.59 49.01 13.15
CA SER A 6 -3.05 47.69 13.55
C SER A 6 -3.03 46.73 12.36
N GLY A 7 -2.82 45.44 12.64
CA GLY A 7 -3.62 44.43 11.98
C GLY A 7 -2.85 43.42 11.15
N SER A 8 -2.76 42.23 11.74
CA SER A 8 -2.98 40.96 11.04
C SER A 8 -2.12 40.65 9.83
N VAL A 9 -1.05 39.90 10.08
CA VAL A 9 -0.83 38.70 9.25
C VAL A 9 -0.75 37.52 10.19
N SER A 10 -1.92 36.93 10.43
CA SER A 10 -2.06 35.61 11.04
C SER A 10 -1.15 34.63 10.30
N GLU A 11 -0.04 34.24 10.94
CA GLU A 11 0.72 33.07 10.53
C GLU A 11 -0.20 31.87 10.65
N ARG A 12 -0.71 31.45 9.50
CA ARG A 12 -1.58 30.30 9.36
C ARG A 12 -0.78 29.05 9.68
N LYS A 13 -0.68 28.69 10.97
CA LYS A 13 -0.20 27.38 11.49
C LYS A 13 -1.06 26.25 10.92
N ARG A 14 -0.86 25.89 9.65
CA ARG A 14 -1.60 24.82 8.97
C ARG A 14 -0.86 23.49 8.92
N HIS A 15 0.36 23.40 9.46
CA HIS A 15 1.29 22.34 9.06
C HIS A 15 1.61 21.24 10.08
N SER A 16 0.99 21.18 11.27
CA SER A 16 1.39 20.15 12.25
C SER A 16 0.31 19.16 12.69
N PHE A 17 -0.95 19.31 12.29
CA PHE A 17 -1.97 18.37 12.80
C PHE A 17 -1.66 16.91 12.42
N LEU A 18 -1.28 16.65 11.17
CA LEU A 18 -0.91 15.31 10.71
C LEU A 18 0.39 14.82 11.34
N THR A 19 1.40 15.69 11.44
CA THR A 19 2.71 15.35 12.01
C THR A 19 2.60 15.06 13.51
N ASP A 20 1.87 15.88 14.25
CA ASP A 20 1.61 15.69 15.68
C ASP A 20 0.80 14.42 15.93
N PHE A 21 -0.20 14.15 15.09
CA PHE A 21 -0.99 12.92 15.14
C PHE A 21 -0.14 11.68 14.88
N VAL A 22 0.70 11.69 13.85
CA VAL A 22 1.61 10.58 13.51
C VAL A 22 2.62 10.35 14.63
N ILE A 23 3.28 11.41 15.14
CA ILE A 23 4.23 11.30 16.26
C ILE A 23 3.54 10.72 17.50
N ARG A 24 2.31 11.14 17.76
CA ARG A 24 1.51 10.64 18.87
C ARG A 24 1.15 9.16 18.69
N LEU A 25 0.71 8.74 17.50
CA LEU A 25 0.42 7.34 17.22
C LEU A 25 1.65 6.43 17.33
N VAL A 26 2.81 6.88 16.83
CA VAL A 26 4.08 6.14 16.97
C VAL A 26 4.41 5.92 18.45
N LYS A 27 4.25 6.96 19.28
CA LYS A 27 4.61 6.90 20.70
C LYS A 27 3.60 6.14 21.55
N GLU A 28 2.30 6.31 21.31
CA GLU A 28 1.24 5.72 22.14
C GLU A 28 0.87 4.30 21.71
N LYS A 29 0.98 3.95 20.42
CA LYS A 29 0.56 2.64 19.87
C LYS A 29 1.52 2.11 18.81
N PRO A 30 2.75 1.69 19.20
CA PRO A 30 3.78 1.25 18.25
C PRO A 30 3.35 0.03 17.42
N LEU A 31 2.67 -0.96 18.03
CA LEU A 31 2.16 -2.14 17.30
C LEU A 31 1.10 -1.75 16.26
N GLY A 32 0.19 -0.84 16.62
CA GLY A 32 -0.85 -0.35 15.71
C GLY A 32 -0.25 0.40 14.52
N MET A 33 0.82 1.17 14.75
CA MET A 33 1.54 1.87 13.70
C MET A 33 2.22 0.90 12.72
N ILE A 34 2.89 -0.16 13.21
CA ILE A 34 3.50 -1.19 12.36
C ILE A 34 2.42 -1.85 11.49
N GLY A 35 1.30 -2.27 12.09
CA GLY A 35 0.17 -2.83 11.35
C GLY A 35 -0.41 -1.87 10.31
N GLY A 36 -0.53 -0.59 10.66
CA GLY A 36 -0.98 0.47 9.74
C GLY A 36 -0.03 0.67 8.56
N VAL A 37 1.29 0.67 8.81
CA VAL A 37 2.31 0.78 7.75
C VAL A 37 2.26 -0.43 6.82
N ILE A 38 2.21 -1.65 7.37
CA ILE A 38 2.09 -2.88 6.57
C ILE A 38 0.83 -2.84 5.71
N THR A 39 -0.30 -2.46 6.30
CA THR A 39 -1.59 -2.34 5.59
C THR A 39 -1.51 -1.30 4.49
N LEU A 40 -0.89 -0.14 4.75
CA LEU A 40 -0.69 0.91 3.77
C LEU A 40 0.17 0.43 2.60
N VAL A 41 1.27 -0.28 2.87
CA VAL A 41 2.12 -0.86 1.83
C VAL A 41 1.32 -1.87 0.98
N LEU A 42 0.56 -2.76 1.61
CA LEU A 42 -0.28 -3.72 0.88
C LEU A 42 -1.35 -3.03 0.03
N LEU A 43 -1.98 -1.97 0.54
CA LEU A 43 -2.95 -1.16 -0.22
C LEU A 43 -2.31 -0.51 -1.44
N LEU A 44 -1.12 0.07 -1.28
CA LEU A 44 -0.39 0.69 -2.39
C LEU A 44 0.00 -0.38 -3.43
N THR A 45 0.55 -1.51 -3.00
CA THR A 45 0.86 -2.64 -3.89
C THR A 45 -0.38 -3.13 -4.63
N ALA A 46 -1.51 -3.25 -3.93
CA ALA A 46 -2.79 -3.68 -4.52
C ALA A 46 -3.28 -2.69 -5.59
N ILE A 47 -3.31 -1.40 -5.29
CA ILE A 47 -3.78 -0.36 -6.22
C ILE A 47 -2.88 -0.31 -7.45
N PHE A 48 -1.57 -0.22 -7.23
CA PHE A 48 -0.58 -0.08 -8.28
C PHE A 48 -0.10 -1.42 -8.88
N ALA A 49 -0.77 -2.55 -8.59
CA ALA A 49 -0.35 -3.87 -9.06
C ALA A 49 -0.15 -3.95 -10.58
N ASN A 50 -1.01 -3.28 -11.38
CA ASN A 50 -0.87 -3.27 -12.84
C ASN A 50 0.39 -2.54 -13.34
N PHE A 51 1.00 -1.69 -12.51
CA PHE A 51 2.22 -0.96 -12.82
C PHE A 51 3.46 -1.57 -12.14
N LEU A 52 3.29 -2.20 -10.98
CA LEU A 52 4.37 -2.88 -10.26
C LEU A 52 4.68 -4.26 -10.83
N ALA A 53 3.67 -4.98 -11.34
CA ALA A 53 3.86 -6.32 -11.88
C ALA A 53 4.56 -6.25 -13.25
N PRO A 54 5.67 -6.99 -13.46
CA PRO A 54 6.33 -7.05 -14.76
C PRO A 54 5.47 -7.68 -15.87
N TYR A 55 4.59 -8.61 -15.49
CA TYR A 55 3.77 -9.39 -16.41
C TYR A 55 2.30 -9.43 -15.95
N GLY A 56 1.41 -9.80 -16.87
CA GLY A 56 -0.01 -9.96 -16.58
C GLY A 56 -0.30 -11.09 -15.59
N MET A 57 -1.38 -10.95 -14.81
CA MET A 57 -1.79 -11.91 -13.77
C MET A 57 -1.91 -13.37 -14.25
N ASN A 58 -2.34 -13.56 -15.50
CA ASN A 58 -2.59 -14.86 -16.11
C ASN A 58 -1.76 -15.09 -17.37
N GLU A 59 -0.70 -14.32 -17.58
CA GLU A 59 0.21 -14.54 -18.71
C GLU A 59 1.06 -15.78 -18.47
N THR A 60 1.03 -16.71 -19.43
CA THR A 60 1.73 -17.99 -19.39
C THR A 60 2.72 -18.09 -20.55
N TRP A 61 3.95 -18.49 -20.23
CA TRP A 61 4.98 -18.76 -21.22
C TRP A 61 5.07 -20.25 -21.52
N VAL A 62 4.81 -20.61 -22.77
CA VAL A 62 4.94 -21.99 -23.26
C VAL A 62 6.42 -22.39 -23.23
N GLY A 63 6.74 -23.43 -22.46
CA GLY A 63 8.10 -23.96 -22.34
C GLY A 63 8.90 -23.39 -21.16
N GLY A 64 8.49 -22.25 -20.60
CA GLY A 64 9.15 -21.62 -19.45
C GLY A 64 8.68 -22.17 -18.12
N PHE A 65 8.65 -23.50 -17.94
CA PHE A 65 8.15 -24.15 -16.73
C PHE A 65 9.24 -24.25 -15.66
N LEU A 66 8.92 -23.88 -14.41
CA LEU A 66 9.84 -23.98 -13.26
C LEU A 66 11.21 -23.34 -13.54
N GLU A 67 11.23 -22.22 -14.25
CA GLU A 67 12.46 -21.49 -14.50
C GLU A 67 12.98 -20.89 -13.19
N PRO A 68 14.31 -20.93 -12.96
CA PRO A 68 14.91 -20.28 -11.81
C PRO A 68 14.80 -18.75 -11.90
N PRO A 69 15.03 -18.03 -10.79
CA PRO A 69 15.14 -16.58 -10.77
C PRO A 69 16.10 -16.05 -11.85
N SER A 70 15.62 -15.10 -12.65
CA SER A 70 16.36 -14.47 -13.76
C SER A 70 15.99 -12.99 -13.89
N THR A 71 16.70 -12.26 -14.76
CA THR A 71 16.39 -10.84 -15.03
C THR A 71 15.03 -10.64 -15.71
N SER A 72 14.56 -11.65 -16.44
CA SER A 72 13.21 -11.69 -17.01
C SER A 72 12.19 -12.03 -15.93
N PHE A 73 12.40 -13.15 -15.23
CA PHE A 73 11.51 -13.62 -14.16
C PHE A 73 12.20 -13.51 -12.81
N TRP A 74 12.02 -12.40 -12.11
CA TRP A 74 12.80 -12.08 -10.90
C TRP A 74 12.74 -13.15 -9.81
N PHE A 75 11.60 -13.83 -9.68
CA PHE A 75 11.40 -14.95 -8.76
C PHE A 75 11.22 -16.30 -9.47
N GLY A 76 11.50 -16.34 -10.77
CA GLY A 76 11.27 -17.52 -11.61
C GLY A 76 9.80 -17.70 -11.99
N THR A 77 9.53 -18.84 -12.61
CA THR A 77 8.18 -19.20 -13.07
C THR A 77 7.62 -20.39 -12.30
N ASP A 78 6.30 -20.51 -12.28
CA ASP A 78 5.62 -21.67 -11.70
C ASP A 78 5.57 -22.88 -12.64
N ASN A 79 4.88 -23.93 -12.20
CA ASN A 79 4.72 -25.19 -12.94
C ASN A 79 3.93 -25.08 -14.25
N VAL A 80 3.33 -23.93 -14.54
CA VAL A 80 2.61 -23.65 -15.79
C VAL A 80 3.23 -22.48 -16.57
N GLY A 81 4.40 -21.99 -16.14
CA GLY A 81 5.16 -20.95 -16.82
C GLY A 81 4.65 -19.54 -16.58
N ARG A 82 4.05 -19.26 -15.41
CA ARG A 82 3.67 -17.89 -14.99
C ARG A 82 4.73 -17.28 -14.10
N ASP A 83 4.95 -15.98 -14.24
CA ASP A 83 5.84 -15.21 -13.37
C ASP A 83 5.36 -15.20 -11.90
N ILE A 84 6.22 -15.64 -10.99
CA ILE A 84 5.87 -15.74 -9.56
C ILE A 84 5.73 -14.34 -8.92
N LEU A 85 6.57 -13.38 -9.29
CA LEU A 85 6.53 -12.03 -8.71
C LEU A 85 5.20 -11.33 -9.01
N SER A 86 4.78 -11.33 -10.27
CA SER A 86 3.50 -10.79 -10.72
C SER A 86 2.35 -11.46 -9.97
N ARG A 87 2.38 -12.79 -9.80
CA ARG A 87 1.37 -13.52 -9.03
C ARG A 87 1.30 -13.12 -7.57
N ILE A 88 2.44 -12.82 -6.93
CA ILE A 88 2.46 -12.30 -5.55
C ILE A 88 1.84 -10.91 -5.48
N ILE A 89 2.18 -10.02 -6.42
CA ILE A 89 1.65 -8.64 -6.47
C ILE A 89 0.13 -8.64 -6.69
N PHE A 90 -0.35 -9.41 -7.68
CA PHE A 90 -1.79 -9.56 -7.91
C PHE A 90 -2.48 -10.32 -6.76
N GLY A 91 -1.80 -11.28 -6.14
CA GLY A 91 -2.28 -11.96 -4.94
C GLY A 91 -2.52 -10.99 -3.78
N ALA A 92 -1.60 -10.04 -3.55
CA ALA A 92 -1.75 -8.99 -2.56
C ALA A 92 -3.00 -8.13 -2.82
N ARG A 93 -3.29 -7.79 -4.08
CA ARG A 93 -4.54 -7.10 -4.47
C ARG A 93 -5.78 -7.89 -4.03
N VAL A 94 -5.81 -9.19 -4.29
CA VAL A 94 -6.93 -10.06 -3.88
C VAL A 94 -7.04 -10.12 -2.36
N SER A 95 -5.95 -10.29 -1.63
CA SER A 95 -5.93 -10.34 -0.16
C SER A 95 -6.49 -9.05 0.46
N VAL A 96 -6.13 -7.89 -0.08
CA VAL A 96 -6.65 -6.59 0.37
C VAL A 96 -8.15 -6.50 0.15
N ILE A 97 -8.65 -6.89 -1.04
CA ILE A 97 -10.08 -6.85 -1.35
C ILE A 97 -10.87 -7.74 -0.37
N VAL A 98 -10.41 -8.99 -0.18
CA VAL A 98 -11.07 -9.94 0.72
C VAL A 98 -11.02 -9.45 2.17
N GLY A 99 -9.88 -8.96 2.64
CA GLY A 99 -9.72 -8.44 3.99
C GLY A 99 -10.64 -7.25 4.28
N LEU A 100 -10.71 -6.29 3.36
CA LEU A 100 -11.61 -5.14 3.48
C LEU A 100 -13.08 -5.54 3.42
N ALA A 101 -13.45 -6.44 2.52
CA ALA A 101 -14.82 -6.94 2.40
C ALA A 101 -15.26 -7.65 3.70
N ALA A 102 -14.42 -8.54 4.23
CA ALA A 102 -14.69 -9.25 5.48
C ALA A 102 -14.80 -8.29 6.67
N ALA A 103 -13.88 -7.33 6.81
CA ALA A 103 -13.92 -6.33 7.88
C ALA A 103 -15.16 -5.44 7.81
N SER A 104 -15.56 -5.03 6.60
CA SER A 104 -16.75 -4.22 6.37
C SER A 104 -18.01 -4.98 6.76
N LEU A 105 -18.15 -6.22 6.30
CA LEU A 105 -19.28 -7.09 6.66
C LEU A 105 -19.34 -7.35 8.17
N GLY A 106 -18.20 -7.65 8.79
CA GLY A 106 -18.11 -7.83 10.24
C GLY A 106 -18.58 -6.58 11.01
N THR A 107 -18.19 -5.39 10.54
CA THR A 107 -18.59 -4.11 11.16
C THR A 107 -20.08 -3.81 10.97
N ILE A 108 -20.68 -4.23 9.86
CA ILE A 108 -22.11 -4.04 9.58
C ILE A 108 -22.99 -5.01 10.39
N LEU A 109 -22.51 -6.23 10.63
CA LEU A 109 -23.24 -7.29 11.32
C LEU A 109 -23.11 -7.27 12.85
N SER A 110 -22.03 -6.67 13.37
CA SER A 110 -21.77 -6.54 14.82
C SER A 110 -22.61 -5.44 15.44
#